data_AF-F7Q534-F1
#
_entry.id   AF-F7Q534-F1
#
_cell.length_a   1.000
_cell.length_b   1.000
_cell.length_c   1.000
_cell.angle_alpha   90.00
_cell.angle_beta   90.00
_cell.angle_gamma   90.00
#
_symmetry.space_group_name_H-M   'P 1'
#
loop_
_entity.id
_entity.type
_entity.pdbx_description
1 polymer ?
#
loop_
_entity_poly.entity_id
_entity_poly.type
_entity_poly.pdbx_seq_one_letter_code
_entity_poly.pdbx_strand_id
1 'polypeptide(L)'
;MSDYLVRASSNSTVRNVIKTLGLPTPTELARDEGAYQERFLDNEKILTGATANAGVIETIGTTLEAAGANVQRADKPTPADDEKFDALVFDATNMTDVGELNALYDFFHPIARKLTRNARIVVLSSLPSAMESVSAAAAARAVEGFVRSLAKEIGQLGSTANMLYVEPGAEDRVATPLRFLLSDYSTFVDGQPLTVTKTGRMPEALPATQPLKDKVALVTGGARGIGAATAERLAREGATVVCLDIPQDQDTLEETVAGFGGAALPLDITADDAPRQIADFFQEKFGGVDIVVHNAGVTRDKTLANMPDHYWDMVMSINLQAIIKVDELLSTENVINEHGRVICLCSIGGIAGNRGQTNYGATKAGLIGFVERRGETDRDRGVTVNAVAPGFIETRMTAEMPFGVREGGRRLSSLSQGGTPRDVAEAITFLSTPGAGGISGNVLRVCGQSLIGA
;
A
#
# COMPACT_ATOMS: atom_id res chain seq x y z
N MET A 1 -19.00 3.61 -8.67
CA MET A 1 -19.74 2.74 -9.61
C MET A 1 -18.74 1.74 -10.16
N SER A 2 -18.99 0.45 -10.03
CA SER A 2 -18.15 -0.60 -10.59
C SER A 2 -17.94 -0.40 -12.10
N ASP A 3 -16.78 -0.77 -12.60
CA ASP A 3 -16.48 -0.80 -14.02
C ASP A 3 -17.47 -1.69 -14.79
N TYR A 4 -18.21 -1.09 -15.73
CA TYR A 4 -19.19 -1.79 -16.56
C TYR A 4 -18.55 -2.89 -17.40
N LEU A 5 -17.31 -2.69 -17.89
CA LEU A 5 -16.63 -3.70 -18.70
C LEU A 5 -16.20 -4.91 -17.87
N VAL A 6 -15.78 -4.71 -16.61
CA VAL A 6 -15.52 -5.83 -15.67
C VAL A 6 -16.81 -6.64 -15.50
N ARG A 7 -17.93 -5.99 -15.16
CA ARG A 7 -19.22 -6.69 -14.96
C ARG A 7 -19.72 -7.38 -16.23
N ALA A 8 -19.71 -6.71 -17.36
CA ALA A 8 -20.19 -7.26 -18.63
C ALA A 8 -19.31 -8.43 -19.11
N SER A 9 -18.00 -8.36 -18.88
CA SER A 9 -17.06 -9.42 -19.27
C SER A 9 -17.07 -10.63 -18.34
N SER A 10 -17.80 -10.63 -17.23
CA SER A 10 -18.00 -11.81 -16.39
C SER A 10 -18.77 -12.93 -17.13
N ASN A 11 -19.64 -12.57 -18.08
CA ASN A 11 -20.33 -13.50 -18.96
C ASN A 11 -19.47 -13.84 -20.19
N SER A 12 -19.22 -15.12 -20.46
CA SER A 12 -18.36 -15.60 -21.55
C SER A 12 -18.82 -15.20 -22.95
N THR A 13 -20.14 -15.16 -23.19
CA THR A 13 -20.71 -14.77 -24.49
C THR A 13 -20.53 -13.28 -24.74
N VAL A 14 -20.83 -12.46 -23.73
CA VAL A 14 -20.65 -11.01 -23.77
C VAL A 14 -19.16 -10.65 -23.90
N ARG A 15 -18.28 -11.34 -23.19
CA ARG A 15 -16.82 -11.18 -23.30
C ARG A 15 -16.31 -11.40 -24.73
N ASN A 16 -16.80 -12.42 -25.43
CA ASN A 16 -16.39 -12.68 -26.81
C ASN A 16 -16.82 -11.55 -27.75
N VAL A 17 -18.04 -11.02 -27.58
CA VAL A 17 -18.52 -9.85 -28.34
C VAL A 17 -17.65 -8.61 -28.05
N ILE A 18 -17.37 -8.32 -26.78
CA ILE A 18 -16.50 -7.21 -26.36
C ILE A 18 -15.10 -7.32 -27.01
N LYS A 19 -14.52 -8.53 -27.01
CA LYS A 19 -13.23 -8.80 -27.67
C LYS A 19 -13.27 -8.59 -29.18
N THR A 20 -14.32 -9.07 -29.85
CA THR A 20 -14.50 -8.85 -31.31
C THR A 20 -14.61 -7.36 -31.66
N LEU A 21 -15.14 -6.55 -30.74
CA LEU A 21 -15.22 -5.09 -30.86
C LEU A 21 -13.90 -4.37 -30.49
N GLY A 22 -12.85 -5.10 -30.13
CA GLY A 22 -11.55 -4.53 -29.75
C GLY A 22 -11.55 -3.80 -28.40
N LEU A 23 -12.56 -4.04 -27.56
CA LEU A 23 -12.69 -3.39 -26.25
C LEU A 23 -11.94 -4.18 -25.16
N PRO A 24 -11.39 -3.50 -24.14
CA PRO A 24 -10.66 -4.16 -23.07
C PRO A 24 -11.58 -5.05 -22.23
N THR A 25 -11.11 -6.25 -21.88
CA THR A 25 -11.78 -7.19 -20.96
C THR A 25 -10.91 -7.38 -19.71
N PRO A 26 -10.89 -6.41 -18.79
CA PRO A 26 -10.12 -6.52 -17.55
C PRO A 26 -10.55 -7.75 -16.75
N THR A 27 -9.60 -8.38 -16.08
CA THR A 27 -9.88 -9.50 -15.16
C THR A 27 -10.54 -8.97 -13.89
N GLU A 28 -11.55 -9.66 -13.38
CA GLU A 28 -12.11 -9.39 -12.06
C GLU A 28 -11.05 -9.71 -11.00
N LEU A 29 -10.73 -8.70 -10.19
CA LEU A 29 -9.69 -8.80 -9.18
C LEU A 29 -10.24 -9.39 -7.89
N ALA A 30 -9.57 -10.43 -7.38
CA ALA A 30 -9.91 -11.06 -6.10
C ALA A 30 -9.69 -10.08 -4.94
N ARG A 31 -10.62 -10.03 -3.97
CA ARG A 31 -10.53 -9.16 -2.79
C ARG A 31 -11.21 -9.82 -1.59
N ASP A 32 -10.47 -10.11 -0.54
CA ASP A 32 -11.01 -10.68 0.71
C ASP A 32 -11.56 -9.61 1.67
N GLU A 33 -12.82 -9.74 2.07
CA GLU A 33 -13.57 -8.77 2.90
C GLU A 33 -13.42 -9.02 4.41
N GLY A 34 -12.87 -10.17 4.78
CA GLY A 34 -12.68 -10.58 6.16
C GLY A 34 -11.60 -9.80 6.90
N ALA A 35 -11.54 -10.03 8.22
CA ALA A 35 -10.35 -9.72 9.00
C ALA A 35 -9.22 -10.68 8.63
N TYR A 36 -7.97 -10.29 8.93
CA TYR A 36 -6.81 -11.13 8.67
C TYR A 36 -6.96 -12.51 9.30
N GLN A 37 -6.61 -13.52 8.51
CA GLN A 37 -6.63 -14.92 8.89
C GLN A 37 -5.21 -15.45 9.08
N GLU A 38 -5.04 -16.35 10.05
CA GLU A 38 -3.77 -17.00 10.30
C GLU A 38 -3.34 -17.87 9.11
N ARG A 39 -4.28 -18.65 8.56
CA ARG A 39 -4.05 -19.58 7.44
C ARG A 39 -4.72 -19.12 6.13
N PHE A 40 -4.38 -17.92 5.68
CA PHE A 40 -5.00 -17.31 4.48
C PHE A 40 -4.55 -17.93 3.15
N LEU A 41 -3.54 -18.81 3.16
CA LEU A 41 -3.02 -19.52 1.97
C LEU A 41 -3.40 -21.00 1.96
N ASP A 42 -4.39 -21.41 2.75
CA ASP A 42 -4.86 -22.79 2.77
C ASP A 42 -5.27 -23.24 1.35
N ASN A 43 -4.64 -24.31 0.88
CA ASN A 43 -4.78 -24.89 -0.47
C ASN A 43 -4.14 -24.10 -1.63
N GLU A 44 -3.51 -22.96 -1.37
CA GLU A 44 -2.77 -22.21 -2.38
C GLU A 44 -1.45 -22.92 -2.71
N LYS A 45 -1.16 -23.06 -4.00
CA LYS A 45 0.06 -23.72 -4.47
C LYS A 45 1.13 -22.68 -4.76
N ILE A 46 2.20 -22.72 -3.96
CA ILE A 46 3.25 -21.71 -3.99
C ILE A 46 4.58 -22.35 -4.36
N LEU A 47 5.27 -21.75 -5.34
CA LEU A 47 6.62 -22.14 -5.70
C LEU A 47 7.61 -21.11 -5.18
N THR A 48 8.63 -21.61 -4.48
CA THR A 48 9.76 -20.83 -4.00
C THR A 48 11.05 -21.18 -4.74
N GLY A 49 11.91 -20.19 -4.92
CA GLY A 49 13.26 -20.35 -5.46
C GLY A 49 14.20 -19.31 -4.87
N ALA A 50 15.50 -19.54 -5.02
CA ALA A 50 16.51 -18.71 -4.42
C ALA A 50 17.79 -18.63 -5.26
N THR A 51 18.60 -17.60 -5.01
CA THR A 51 20.02 -17.59 -5.37
C THR A 51 20.83 -18.47 -4.41
N ALA A 52 22.08 -18.77 -4.78
CA ALA A 52 22.93 -19.66 -4.00
C ALA A 52 23.21 -19.15 -2.57
N ASN A 53 23.28 -17.83 -2.38
CA ASN A 53 23.63 -17.19 -1.10
C ASN A 53 22.44 -16.50 -0.41
N ALA A 54 21.23 -16.75 -0.90
CA ALA A 54 19.97 -16.23 -0.38
C ALA A 54 19.87 -16.28 1.15
N GLY A 55 19.56 -15.13 1.77
CA GLY A 55 19.56 -14.93 3.22
C GLY A 55 18.19 -15.05 3.89
N VAL A 56 17.08 -15.10 3.15
CA VAL A 56 15.72 -15.06 3.71
C VAL A 56 14.85 -16.26 3.31
N ILE A 57 15.38 -17.21 2.53
CA ILE A 57 14.61 -18.36 2.01
C ILE A 57 13.98 -19.24 3.10
N GLU A 58 14.67 -19.42 4.23
CA GLU A 58 14.13 -20.18 5.37
C GLU A 58 13.00 -19.41 6.08
N THR A 59 13.13 -18.08 6.22
CA THR A 59 12.05 -17.21 6.73
C THR A 59 10.83 -17.24 5.80
N ILE A 60 11.05 -17.23 4.48
CA ILE A 60 10.00 -17.38 3.47
C ILE A 60 9.27 -18.71 3.68
N GLY A 61 9.99 -19.84 3.70
CA GLY A 61 9.40 -21.16 3.91
C GLY A 61 8.55 -21.24 5.17
N THR A 62 9.13 -20.83 6.31
CA THR A 62 8.43 -20.80 7.60
C THR A 62 7.16 -19.94 7.57
N THR A 63 7.23 -18.76 6.94
CA THR A 63 6.09 -17.84 6.84
C THR A 63 4.95 -18.45 6.01
N LEU A 64 5.29 -19.09 4.90
CA LEU A 64 4.32 -19.72 3.99
C LEU A 64 3.65 -20.95 4.62
N GLU A 65 4.44 -21.81 5.28
CA GLU A 65 3.92 -22.98 5.99
C GLU A 65 2.98 -22.57 7.13
N ALA A 66 3.36 -21.55 7.93
CA ALA A 66 2.50 -21.00 8.97
C ALA A 66 1.20 -20.38 8.42
N ALA A 67 1.26 -19.86 7.19
CA ALA A 67 0.08 -19.34 6.48
C ALA A 67 -0.79 -20.44 5.82
N GLY A 68 -0.40 -21.71 5.91
CA GLY A 68 -1.16 -22.85 5.40
C GLY A 68 -0.89 -23.25 3.94
N ALA A 69 0.12 -22.65 3.30
CA ALA A 69 0.42 -22.87 1.89
C ALA A 69 0.94 -24.29 1.59
N ASN A 70 0.66 -24.78 0.37
CA ASN A 70 1.36 -25.93 -0.20
C ASN A 70 2.63 -25.45 -0.92
N VAL A 71 3.76 -25.51 -0.22
CA VAL A 71 5.04 -24.96 -0.68
C VAL A 71 5.85 -25.99 -1.45
N GLN A 72 6.23 -25.63 -2.67
CA GLN A 72 7.26 -26.31 -3.45
C GLN A 72 8.53 -25.45 -3.51
N ARG A 73 9.71 -26.09 -3.57
CA ARG A 73 11.00 -25.39 -3.71
C ARG A 73 11.76 -25.93 -4.90
N ALA A 74 12.08 -25.05 -5.85
CA ALA A 74 12.95 -25.37 -6.98
C ALA A 74 13.53 -24.09 -7.59
N ASP A 75 14.86 -23.94 -7.59
CA ASP A 75 15.53 -22.77 -8.16
C ASP A 75 15.49 -22.77 -9.70
N LYS A 76 15.40 -23.96 -10.31
CA LYS A 76 15.22 -24.18 -11.76
C LYS A 76 14.04 -25.13 -12.00
N PRO A 77 12.79 -24.65 -11.91
CA PRO A 77 11.61 -25.49 -11.92
C PRO A 77 11.39 -26.14 -13.30
N THR A 78 10.88 -27.38 -13.29
CA THR A 78 10.45 -28.12 -14.48
C THR A 78 8.99 -28.55 -14.29
N PRO A 79 8.04 -27.59 -14.31
CA PRO A 79 6.66 -27.87 -13.95
C PRO A 79 6.00 -28.82 -14.95
N ALA A 80 5.07 -29.65 -14.47
CA ALA A 80 4.27 -30.49 -15.34
C ALA A 80 3.40 -29.64 -16.30
N ASP A 81 2.89 -30.24 -17.37
CA ASP A 81 2.15 -29.52 -18.42
C ASP A 81 0.86 -28.84 -17.91
N ASP A 82 0.16 -29.51 -17.00
CA ASP A 82 -1.09 -29.06 -16.37
C ASP A 82 -0.88 -28.30 -15.05
N GLU A 83 0.36 -28.26 -14.54
CA GLU A 83 0.68 -27.63 -13.27
C GLU A 83 0.47 -26.11 -13.32
N LYS A 84 -0.15 -25.57 -12.27
CA LYS A 84 -0.38 -24.14 -12.08
C LYS A 84 0.03 -23.70 -10.68
N PHE A 85 0.38 -22.43 -10.54
CA PHE A 85 0.81 -21.81 -9.29
C PHE A 85 0.00 -20.55 -9.01
N ASP A 86 -0.39 -20.40 -7.75
CA ASP A 86 -1.14 -19.26 -7.23
C ASP A 86 -0.22 -18.17 -6.72
N ALA A 87 0.98 -18.55 -6.26
CA ALA A 87 2.01 -17.57 -5.97
C ALA A 87 3.42 -18.07 -6.28
N LEU A 88 4.30 -17.12 -6.56
CA LEU A 88 5.73 -17.33 -6.74
C LEU A 88 6.50 -16.42 -5.78
N VAL A 89 7.45 -16.99 -5.04
CA VAL A 89 8.33 -16.21 -4.16
C VAL A 89 9.78 -16.51 -4.50
N PHE A 90 10.57 -15.48 -4.81
CA PHE A 90 11.97 -15.65 -5.17
C PHE A 90 12.89 -14.86 -4.25
N ASP A 91 13.86 -15.53 -3.64
CA ASP A 91 14.89 -14.90 -2.81
C ASP A 91 16.13 -14.58 -3.65
N ALA A 92 16.27 -13.31 -4.02
CA ALA A 92 17.44 -12.72 -4.66
C ALA A 92 18.32 -11.92 -3.69
N THR A 93 18.17 -12.11 -2.37
CA THR A 93 19.06 -11.47 -1.39
C THR A 93 20.49 -12.03 -1.50
N ASN A 94 21.44 -11.24 -1.05
CA ASN A 94 22.87 -11.56 -0.97
C ASN A 94 23.53 -11.94 -2.30
N MET A 95 22.96 -11.53 -3.44
CA MET A 95 23.68 -11.54 -4.71
C MET A 95 24.96 -10.70 -4.59
N THR A 96 26.08 -11.30 -4.96
CA THR A 96 27.41 -10.67 -4.87
C THR A 96 27.85 -10.05 -6.19
N ASP A 97 27.29 -10.52 -7.31
CA ASP A 97 27.63 -10.09 -8.66
C ASP A 97 26.45 -10.13 -9.62
N VAL A 98 26.50 -9.29 -10.66
CA VAL A 98 25.48 -9.22 -11.73
C VAL A 98 25.28 -10.53 -12.51
N GLY A 99 26.28 -11.42 -12.55
CA GLY A 99 26.15 -12.73 -13.19
C GLY A 99 25.09 -13.64 -12.53
N GLU A 100 24.78 -13.40 -11.25
CA GLU A 100 23.77 -14.15 -10.49
C GLU A 100 22.33 -13.81 -10.93
N LEU A 101 22.11 -12.72 -11.66
CA LEU A 101 20.79 -12.34 -12.20
C LEU A 101 20.19 -13.40 -13.14
N ASN A 102 21.02 -14.29 -13.71
CA ASN A 102 20.54 -15.44 -14.48
C ASN A 102 19.59 -16.34 -13.68
N ALA A 103 19.70 -16.36 -12.35
CA ALA A 103 18.80 -17.12 -11.48
C ALA A 103 17.34 -16.65 -11.60
N LEU A 104 17.09 -15.35 -11.85
CA LEU A 104 15.74 -14.84 -12.11
C LEU A 104 15.17 -15.47 -13.38
N TYR A 105 15.96 -15.53 -14.45
CA TYR A 105 15.53 -16.17 -15.69
C TYR A 105 15.27 -17.66 -15.49
N ASP A 106 16.22 -18.37 -14.89
CA ASP A 106 16.14 -19.82 -14.66
C ASP A 106 14.90 -20.20 -13.83
N PHE A 107 14.53 -19.37 -12.85
CA PHE A 107 13.35 -19.57 -12.03
C PHE A 107 12.05 -19.21 -12.76
N PHE A 108 11.93 -17.98 -13.28
CA PHE A 108 10.65 -17.45 -13.76
C PHE A 108 10.31 -17.90 -15.19
N HIS A 109 11.28 -18.10 -16.06
CA HIS A 109 11.03 -18.42 -17.48
C HIS A 109 10.17 -19.68 -17.68
N PRO A 110 10.44 -20.83 -17.02
CA PRO A 110 9.66 -22.06 -17.22
C PRO A 110 8.21 -21.96 -16.71
N ILE A 111 7.95 -21.07 -15.76
CA ILE A 111 6.68 -20.98 -15.01
C ILE A 111 5.84 -19.74 -15.33
N ALA A 112 6.36 -18.76 -16.08
CA ALA A 112 5.64 -17.51 -16.37
C ALA A 112 4.26 -17.73 -17.02
N ARG A 113 4.09 -18.83 -17.78
CA ARG A 113 2.80 -19.24 -18.38
C ARG A 113 1.97 -20.20 -17.51
N LYS A 114 2.45 -20.54 -16.33
CA LYS A 114 1.87 -21.48 -15.37
C LYS A 114 1.18 -20.78 -14.19
N LEU A 115 0.98 -19.47 -14.27
CA LEU A 115 0.22 -18.72 -13.26
C LEU A 115 -1.28 -18.98 -13.37
N THR A 116 -1.97 -19.02 -12.23
CA THR A 116 -3.42 -18.86 -12.14
C THR A 116 -3.81 -17.38 -12.31
N ARG A 117 -5.13 -17.10 -12.34
CA ARG A 117 -5.63 -15.71 -12.34
C ARG A 117 -5.46 -15.15 -10.94
N ASN A 118 -5.19 -13.85 -10.84
CA ASN A 118 -4.92 -13.18 -9.56
C ASN A 118 -3.71 -13.75 -8.79
N ALA A 119 -2.79 -14.42 -9.48
CA ALA A 119 -1.59 -14.94 -8.84
C ALA A 119 -0.71 -13.82 -8.25
N ARG A 120 0.08 -14.14 -7.23
CA ARG A 120 0.95 -13.18 -6.54
C ARG A 120 2.42 -13.52 -6.74
N ILE A 121 3.21 -12.55 -7.16
CA ILE A 121 4.67 -12.71 -7.27
C ILE A 121 5.36 -11.76 -6.30
N VAL A 122 6.26 -12.29 -5.48
CA VAL A 122 7.09 -11.48 -4.57
C VAL A 122 8.55 -11.84 -4.78
N VAL A 123 9.38 -10.84 -5.09
CA VAL A 123 10.83 -11.02 -5.19
C VAL A 123 11.51 -10.24 -4.07
N LEU A 124 12.39 -10.90 -3.32
CA LEU A 124 13.14 -10.28 -2.24
C LEU A 124 14.55 -10.01 -2.72
N SER A 125 15.10 -8.83 -2.45
CA SER A 125 16.46 -8.45 -2.82
C SER A 125 17.11 -7.70 -1.68
N SER A 126 18.43 -7.78 -1.54
CA SER A 126 19.14 -6.94 -0.57
C SER A 126 18.95 -5.46 -0.89
N LEU A 127 18.94 -4.61 0.13
CA LEU A 127 18.87 -3.15 -0.05
C LEU A 127 20.13 -2.63 -0.75
N PRO A 128 20.05 -2.02 -1.96
CA PRO A 128 21.23 -1.65 -2.74
C PRO A 128 22.19 -0.70 -2.02
N SER A 129 21.67 0.24 -1.24
CA SER A 129 22.47 1.21 -0.48
C SER A 129 23.23 0.59 0.71
N ALA A 130 22.88 -0.63 1.11
CA ALA A 130 23.55 -1.36 2.18
C ALA A 130 24.60 -2.37 1.67
N MET A 131 24.78 -2.48 0.35
CA MET A 131 25.74 -3.43 -0.23
C MET A 131 27.17 -2.89 -0.20
N GLU A 132 28.12 -3.76 0.12
CA GLU A 132 29.54 -3.41 0.20
C GLU A 132 30.20 -3.21 -1.17
N SER A 133 29.74 -3.93 -2.20
CA SER A 133 30.31 -3.89 -3.54
C SER A 133 29.37 -3.23 -4.54
N VAL A 134 29.95 -2.51 -5.50
CA VAL A 134 29.20 -1.87 -6.60
C VAL A 134 28.46 -2.91 -7.45
N SER A 135 29.07 -4.07 -7.70
CA SER A 135 28.43 -5.14 -8.49
C SER A 135 27.21 -5.71 -7.78
N ALA A 136 27.32 -5.96 -6.47
CA ALA A 136 26.21 -6.43 -5.65
C ALA A 136 25.08 -5.40 -5.56
N ALA A 137 25.41 -4.11 -5.36
CA ALA A 137 24.43 -3.03 -5.38
C ALA A 137 23.69 -2.94 -6.73
N ALA A 138 24.42 -3.09 -7.84
CA ALA A 138 23.85 -3.09 -9.18
C ALA A 138 22.92 -4.30 -9.41
N ALA A 139 23.34 -5.50 -9.01
CA ALA A 139 22.53 -6.71 -9.08
C ALA A 139 21.22 -6.55 -8.28
N ALA A 140 21.32 -6.11 -7.03
CA ALA A 140 20.16 -5.85 -6.17
C ALA A 140 19.20 -4.79 -6.76
N ARG A 141 19.74 -3.72 -7.36
CA ARG A 141 18.90 -2.70 -8.02
C ARG A 141 18.20 -3.25 -9.27
N ALA A 142 18.87 -4.10 -10.04
CA ALA A 142 18.36 -4.65 -11.30
C ALA A 142 17.08 -5.49 -11.09
N VAL A 143 16.93 -6.12 -9.93
CA VAL A 143 15.71 -6.88 -9.55
C VAL A 143 14.45 -6.01 -9.67
N GLU A 144 14.50 -4.72 -9.35
CA GLU A 144 13.34 -3.83 -9.48
C GLU A 144 12.89 -3.69 -10.93
N GLY A 145 13.84 -3.50 -11.86
CA GLY A 145 13.55 -3.41 -13.28
C GLY A 145 12.91 -4.68 -13.82
N PHE A 146 13.39 -5.84 -13.35
CA PHE A 146 12.81 -7.15 -13.67
C PHE A 146 11.37 -7.27 -13.16
N VAL A 147 11.13 -7.01 -11.86
CA VAL A 147 9.80 -7.14 -11.23
C VAL A 147 8.79 -6.20 -11.87
N ARG A 148 9.16 -4.94 -12.11
CA ARG A 148 8.28 -3.97 -12.78
C ARG A 148 7.93 -4.40 -14.21
N SER A 149 8.85 -5.05 -14.91
CA SER A 149 8.58 -5.55 -16.26
C SER A 149 7.66 -6.77 -16.21
N LEU A 150 7.93 -7.73 -15.32
CA LEU A 150 7.12 -8.92 -15.13
C LEU A 150 5.66 -8.58 -14.75
N ALA A 151 5.44 -7.63 -13.85
CA ALA A 151 4.10 -7.15 -13.49
C ALA A 151 3.29 -6.68 -14.72
N LYS A 152 3.92 -5.98 -15.67
CA LYS A 152 3.26 -5.54 -16.92
C LYS A 152 2.88 -6.70 -17.84
N GLU A 153 3.64 -7.78 -17.82
CA GLU A 153 3.39 -8.97 -18.64
C GLU A 153 2.22 -9.81 -18.09
N ILE A 154 2.09 -9.88 -16.76
CA ILE A 154 1.11 -10.74 -16.08
C ILE A 154 -0.18 -10.01 -15.67
N GLY A 155 -0.20 -8.67 -15.64
CA GLY A 155 -1.32 -7.88 -15.13
C GLY A 155 -2.67 -8.15 -15.81
N GLN A 156 -2.68 -8.61 -17.07
CA GLN A 156 -3.89 -9.04 -17.77
C GLN A 156 -4.62 -10.21 -17.08
N LEU A 157 -3.91 -11.00 -16.26
CA LEU A 157 -4.46 -12.09 -15.45
C LEU A 157 -5.04 -11.61 -14.11
N GLY A 158 -4.98 -10.30 -13.81
CA GLY A 158 -5.25 -9.76 -12.47
C GLY A 158 -4.12 -10.06 -11.46
N SER A 159 -3.04 -10.68 -11.94
CA SER A 159 -1.88 -11.06 -11.13
C SER A 159 -0.98 -9.84 -10.90
N THR A 160 -0.27 -9.83 -9.77
CA THR A 160 0.63 -8.74 -9.38
C THR A 160 2.05 -9.25 -9.16
N ALA A 161 3.05 -8.39 -9.41
CA ALA A 161 4.43 -8.66 -9.02
C ALA A 161 5.00 -7.49 -8.22
N ASN A 162 5.41 -7.75 -6.99
CA ASN A 162 5.97 -6.76 -6.07
C ASN A 162 7.33 -7.22 -5.55
N MET A 163 8.05 -6.32 -4.89
CA MET A 163 9.35 -6.65 -4.32
C MET A 163 9.55 -6.10 -2.91
N LEU A 164 10.36 -6.83 -2.14
CA LEU A 164 10.86 -6.39 -0.86
C LEU A 164 12.36 -6.13 -0.97
N TYR A 165 12.79 -4.91 -0.67
CA TYR A 165 14.18 -4.66 -0.32
C TYR A 165 14.38 -5.03 1.15
N VAL A 166 15.35 -5.89 1.43
CA VAL A 166 15.70 -6.34 2.78
C VAL A 166 17.06 -5.78 3.13
N GLU A 167 17.12 -4.93 4.15
CA GLU A 167 18.40 -4.51 4.73
C GLU A 167 19.08 -5.71 5.41
N PRO A 168 20.40 -5.93 5.20
CA PRO A 168 21.12 -6.98 5.93
C PRO A 168 20.95 -6.83 7.45
N GLY A 169 20.45 -7.89 8.09
CA GLY A 169 20.06 -7.91 9.51
C GLY A 169 18.57 -7.64 9.78
N ALA A 170 17.73 -7.54 8.75
CA ALA A 170 16.27 -7.35 8.85
C ALA A 170 15.46 -8.58 8.41
N GLU A 171 16.12 -9.73 8.28
CA GLU A 171 15.56 -10.97 7.73
C GLU A 171 14.35 -11.47 8.52
N ASP A 172 14.34 -11.27 9.83
CA ASP A 172 13.26 -11.63 10.76
C ASP A 172 11.99 -10.78 10.60
N ARG A 173 12.07 -9.63 9.90
CA ARG A 173 10.97 -8.68 9.72
C ARG A 173 10.20 -8.86 8.42
N VAL A 174 10.61 -9.83 7.59
CA VAL A 174 10.05 -10.08 6.25
C VAL A 174 8.66 -10.71 6.28
N ALA A 175 8.32 -11.45 7.35
CA ALA A 175 7.12 -12.28 7.38
C ALA A 175 5.82 -11.50 7.15
N THR A 176 5.62 -10.38 7.84
CA THR A 176 4.36 -9.60 7.71
C THR A 176 4.21 -8.93 6.34
N PRO A 177 5.24 -8.23 5.80
CA PRO A 177 5.20 -7.71 4.44
C PRO A 177 4.96 -8.79 3.38
N LEU A 178 5.59 -9.96 3.53
CA LEU A 178 5.38 -11.09 2.63
C LEU A 178 3.93 -11.58 2.67
N ARG A 179 3.34 -11.74 3.86
CA ARG A 179 1.93 -12.13 4.02
C ARG A 179 0.99 -11.15 3.33
N PHE A 180 1.21 -9.84 3.51
CA PHE A 180 0.40 -8.82 2.85
C PHE A 180 0.48 -8.94 1.32
N LEU A 181 1.69 -8.98 0.74
CA LEU A 181 1.88 -9.03 -0.71
C LEU A 181 1.40 -10.34 -1.37
N LEU A 182 1.27 -11.42 -0.59
CA LEU A 182 0.70 -12.69 -1.04
C LEU A 182 -0.80 -12.80 -0.85
N SER A 183 -1.42 -11.83 -0.18
CA SER A 183 -2.86 -11.82 0.09
C SER A 183 -3.64 -11.03 -0.95
N ASP A 184 -4.95 -11.25 -0.97
CA ASP A 184 -5.90 -10.44 -1.74
C ASP A 184 -6.05 -9.00 -1.22
N TYR A 185 -5.52 -8.67 -0.04
CA TYR A 185 -5.50 -7.31 0.48
C TYR A 185 -4.51 -6.42 -0.30
N SER A 186 -3.51 -7.01 -0.97
CA SER A 186 -2.54 -6.27 -1.80
C SER A 186 -2.93 -6.11 -3.27
N THR A 187 -4.17 -6.47 -3.62
CA THR A 187 -4.64 -6.63 -5.01
C THR A 187 -4.37 -5.44 -5.95
N PHE A 188 -4.36 -4.21 -5.43
CA PHE A 188 -4.08 -3.01 -6.25
C PHE A 188 -2.69 -2.39 -5.99
N VAL A 189 -1.85 -3.09 -5.24
CA VAL A 189 -0.40 -2.84 -5.10
C VAL A 189 0.30 -3.72 -6.13
N ASP A 190 0.87 -3.10 -7.15
CA ASP A 190 1.52 -3.84 -8.23
C ASP A 190 2.74 -3.10 -8.78
N GLY A 191 3.82 -3.83 -9.05
CA GLY A 191 5.11 -3.31 -9.48
C GLY A 191 5.80 -2.43 -8.45
N GLN A 192 5.52 -2.60 -7.15
CA GLN A 192 6.04 -1.70 -6.10
C GLN A 192 7.17 -2.34 -5.28
N PRO A 193 8.23 -1.57 -4.98
CA PRO A 193 9.17 -1.90 -3.93
C PRO A 193 8.66 -1.46 -2.55
N LEU A 194 8.96 -2.26 -1.53
CA LEU A 194 8.86 -1.90 -0.12
C LEU A 194 10.18 -2.21 0.57
N THR A 195 10.70 -1.28 1.37
CA THR A 195 11.97 -1.46 2.07
C THR A 195 11.73 -1.86 3.52
N VAL A 196 12.26 -3.02 3.90
CA VAL A 196 12.30 -3.56 5.26
C VAL A 196 13.69 -3.30 5.85
N THR A 197 13.71 -2.58 6.96
CA THR A 197 14.94 -2.14 7.65
C THR A 197 15.08 -2.81 9.01
N LYS A 198 16.31 -2.95 9.49
CA LYS A 198 16.63 -3.53 10.81
C LYS A 198 16.48 -2.53 11.95
N THR A 199 16.41 -1.24 11.62
CA THR A 199 16.36 -0.17 12.62
C THR A 199 14.96 -0.05 13.22
N GLY A 200 14.88 0.34 14.49
CA GLY A 200 13.62 0.56 15.20
C GLY A 200 13.17 -0.62 16.04
N ARG A 201 12.40 -0.34 17.09
CA ARG A 201 11.88 -1.36 18.02
C ARG A 201 10.70 -2.12 17.42
N MET A 202 10.80 -3.44 17.39
CA MET A 202 9.67 -4.33 17.13
C MET A 202 8.98 -4.70 18.45
N PRO A 203 7.65 -4.80 18.48
CA PRO A 203 6.96 -5.38 19.63
C PRO A 203 7.24 -6.88 19.71
N GLU A 204 7.13 -7.46 20.90
CA GLU A 204 7.41 -8.88 21.16
C GLU A 204 6.41 -9.80 20.43
N ALA A 205 5.14 -9.41 20.39
CA ALA A 205 4.07 -10.17 19.74
C ALA A 205 3.68 -9.56 18.40
N LEU A 206 3.63 -10.41 17.37
CA LEU A 206 3.15 -10.09 16.02
C LEU A 206 1.92 -10.96 15.70
N PRO A 207 0.73 -10.61 16.23
CA PRO A 207 -0.48 -11.38 15.99
C PRO A 207 -0.82 -11.45 14.49
N ALA A 208 -1.16 -12.65 14.01
CA ALA A 208 -1.55 -12.86 12.61
C ALA A 208 -3.03 -12.50 12.33
N THR A 209 -3.84 -12.40 13.38
CA THR A 209 -5.28 -12.07 13.31
C THR A 209 -5.58 -10.92 14.27
N GLN A 210 -6.50 -10.03 13.86
CA GLN A 210 -6.83 -8.81 14.62
C GLN A 210 -5.59 -8.07 15.14
N PRO A 211 -4.59 -7.74 14.30
CA PRO A 211 -3.34 -7.18 14.76
C PRO A 211 -3.44 -5.78 15.35
N LEU A 212 -4.62 -5.15 15.24
CA LEU A 212 -4.89 -3.82 15.76
C LEU A 212 -5.78 -3.85 17.00
N LYS A 213 -5.99 -5.04 17.58
CA LYS A 213 -6.72 -5.18 18.84
C LYS A 213 -6.09 -4.28 19.91
N ASP A 214 -6.95 -3.58 20.64
CA ASP A 214 -6.60 -2.64 21.71
C ASP A 214 -5.79 -1.42 21.22
N LYS A 215 -5.73 -1.17 19.91
CA LYS A 215 -5.13 0.04 19.32
C LYS A 215 -6.16 1.14 19.14
N VAL A 216 -5.75 2.38 19.32
CA VAL A 216 -6.57 3.57 19.11
C VAL A 216 -6.07 4.33 17.87
N ALA A 217 -6.99 4.60 16.94
CA ALA A 217 -6.68 5.23 15.66
C ALA A 217 -7.39 6.56 15.45
N LEU A 218 -6.66 7.57 14.96
CA LEU A 218 -7.20 8.79 14.36
C LEU A 218 -7.22 8.63 12.83
N VAL A 219 -8.38 8.86 12.20
CA VAL A 219 -8.49 8.97 10.74
C VAL A 219 -9.08 10.33 10.37
N THR A 220 -8.30 11.18 9.70
CA THR A 220 -8.78 12.51 9.26
C THR A 220 -9.49 12.43 7.90
N GLY A 221 -10.50 13.27 7.65
CA GLY A 221 -11.36 13.16 6.48
C GLY A 221 -12.18 11.86 6.49
N GLY A 222 -12.63 11.45 7.68
CA GLY A 222 -13.21 10.13 7.93
C GLY A 222 -14.68 9.99 7.57
N ALA A 223 -15.40 11.06 7.19
CA ALA A 223 -16.84 11.00 6.94
C ALA A 223 -17.20 10.23 5.66
N ARG A 224 -16.28 10.07 4.70
CA ARG A 224 -16.59 9.44 3.41
C ARG A 224 -15.36 8.95 2.66
N GLY A 225 -15.60 8.20 1.58
CA GLY A 225 -14.58 7.84 0.60
C GLY A 225 -13.47 6.97 1.19
N ILE A 226 -12.21 7.33 0.92
CA ILE A 226 -11.03 6.58 1.40
C ILE A 226 -10.92 6.63 2.91
N GLY A 227 -11.23 7.76 3.55
CA GLY A 227 -11.18 7.89 5.01
C GLY A 227 -12.14 6.94 5.71
N ALA A 228 -13.41 6.94 5.28
CA ALA A 228 -14.41 6.01 5.81
C ALA A 228 -14.02 4.53 5.60
N ALA A 229 -13.56 4.17 4.39
CA ALA A 229 -13.11 2.81 4.10
C ALA A 229 -11.89 2.40 4.95
N THR A 230 -10.98 3.35 5.23
CA THR A 230 -9.83 3.13 6.11
C THR A 230 -10.27 2.91 7.54
N ALA A 231 -11.18 3.74 8.05
CA ALA A 231 -11.69 3.62 9.41
C ALA A 231 -12.39 2.26 9.64
N GLU A 232 -13.27 1.87 8.72
CA GLU A 232 -13.95 0.57 8.76
C GLU A 232 -12.94 -0.59 8.72
N ARG A 233 -11.91 -0.49 7.87
CA ARG A 233 -10.91 -1.54 7.72
C ARG A 233 -10.03 -1.69 8.97
N LEU A 234 -9.62 -0.58 9.60
CA LEU A 234 -8.87 -0.60 10.86
C LEU A 234 -9.71 -1.18 12.00
N ALA A 235 -10.99 -0.79 12.10
CA ALA A 235 -11.92 -1.31 13.09
C ALA A 235 -12.13 -2.83 12.93
N ARG A 236 -12.16 -3.34 11.69
CA ARG A 236 -12.25 -4.78 11.40
C ARG A 236 -11.07 -5.60 11.97
N GLU A 237 -9.89 -4.99 12.13
CA GLU A 237 -8.74 -5.61 12.81
C GLU A 237 -8.67 -5.36 14.32
N GLY A 238 -9.73 -4.77 14.91
CA GLY A 238 -9.86 -4.59 16.35
C GLY A 238 -9.47 -3.22 16.89
N ALA A 239 -9.18 -2.24 16.02
CA ALA A 239 -8.87 -0.89 16.48
C ALA A 239 -10.12 -0.14 16.97
N THR A 240 -9.98 0.67 18.01
CA THR A 240 -10.93 1.74 18.33
C THR A 240 -10.62 2.93 17.43
N VAL A 241 -11.56 3.30 16.55
CA VAL A 241 -11.30 4.34 15.54
C VAL A 241 -12.09 5.61 15.83
N VAL A 242 -11.37 6.73 15.88
CA VAL A 242 -11.91 8.08 15.93
C VAL A 242 -11.76 8.71 14.56
N CYS A 243 -12.88 9.09 13.95
CA CYS A 243 -12.88 9.80 12.68
C CYS A 243 -13.01 11.31 12.92
N LEU A 244 -12.08 12.07 12.36
CA LEU A 244 -12.13 13.53 12.33
C LEU A 244 -12.57 13.99 10.95
N ASP A 245 -13.54 14.90 10.90
CA ASP A 245 -13.92 15.61 9.68
C ASP A 245 -14.47 16.99 10.03
N ILE A 246 -14.68 17.85 9.04
CA ILE A 246 -15.17 19.21 9.27
C ILE A 246 -16.57 19.21 9.94
N PRO A 247 -16.89 20.20 10.80
CA PRO A 247 -18.19 20.24 11.47
C PRO A 247 -19.41 20.22 10.53
N GLN A 248 -19.26 20.71 9.29
CA GLN A 248 -20.31 20.70 8.28
C GLN A 248 -20.69 19.28 7.82
N ASP A 249 -19.80 18.30 7.98
CA ASP A 249 -20.03 16.89 7.64
C ASP A 249 -20.40 16.04 8.88
N GLN A 250 -20.69 16.66 10.04
CA GLN A 250 -20.93 15.97 11.31
C GLN A 250 -21.96 14.83 11.20
N ASP A 251 -23.13 15.06 10.58
CA ASP A 251 -24.16 14.02 10.45
C ASP A 251 -23.64 12.79 9.66
N THR A 252 -22.89 13.04 8.59
CA THR A 252 -22.29 11.96 7.77
C THR A 252 -21.17 11.24 8.52
N LEU A 253 -20.40 11.99 9.31
CA LEU A 253 -19.34 11.46 10.17
C LEU A 253 -19.93 10.54 11.25
N GLU A 254 -20.99 10.97 11.92
CA GLU A 254 -21.70 10.20 12.95
C GLU A 254 -22.32 8.92 12.37
N GLU A 255 -22.97 9.00 11.20
CA GLU A 255 -23.50 7.83 10.49
C GLU A 255 -22.37 6.84 10.14
N THR A 256 -21.24 7.34 9.65
CA THR A 256 -20.10 6.52 9.25
C THR A 256 -19.53 5.75 10.44
N VAL A 257 -19.24 6.44 11.55
CA VAL A 257 -18.65 5.79 12.73
C VAL A 257 -19.62 4.85 13.42
N ALA A 258 -20.93 5.11 13.38
CA ALA A 258 -21.95 4.20 13.89
C ALA A 258 -21.93 2.83 13.16
N GLY A 259 -21.54 2.81 11.87
CA GLY A 259 -21.46 1.59 11.07
C GLY A 259 -20.44 0.55 11.55
N PHE A 260 -19.42 0.98 12.30
CA PHE A 260 -18.37 0.10 12.83
C PHE A 260 -18.07 0.32 14.33
N GLY A 261 -18.85 1.15 15.02
CA GLY A 261 -18.70 1.40 16.46
C GLY A 261 -17.53 2.33 16.82
N GLY A 262 -17.19 3.29 15.96
CA GLY A 262 -16.17 4.32 16.22
C GLY A 262 -16.71 5.58 16.92
N ALA A 263 -15.88 6.61 17.00
CA ALA A 263 -16.24 7.93 17.54
C ALA A 263 -16.02 9.05 16.51
N ALA A 264 -16.93 10.04 16.50
CA ALA A 264 -16.83 11.22 15.65
C ALA A 264 -16.12 12.37 16.40
N LEU A 265 -15.24 13.08 15.71
CA LEU A 265 -14.60 14.31 16.16
C LEU A 265 -14.78 15.41 15.09
N PRO A 266 -15.92 16.14 15.12
CA PRO A 266 -16.17 17.23 14.17
C PRO A 266 -15.24 18.42 14.46
N LEU A 267 -14.20 18.61 13.63
CA LEU A 267 -13.16 19.62 13.81
C LEU A 267 -12.53 19.99 12.45
N ASP A 268 -12.35 21.28 12.22
CA ASP A 268 -11.54 21.75 11.08
C ASP A 268 -10.06 21.58 11.43
N ILE A 269 -9.37 20.69 10.71
CA ILE A 269 -7.96 20.39 10.93
C ILE A 269 -7.03 21.58 10.68
N THR A 270 -7.50 22.62 9.99
CA THR A 270 -6.73 23.83 9.70
C THR A 270 -6.85 24.92 10.76
N ALA A 271 -7.76 24.77 11.74
CA ALA A 271 -7.90 25.71 12.83
C ALA A 271 -6.61 25.79 13.67
N ASP A 272 -6.28 26.98 14.16
CA ASP A 272 -5.02 27.22 14.89
C ASP A 272 -4.89 26.38 16.16
N ASP A 273 -6.01 26.06 16.81
CA ASP A 273 -6.09 25.24 18.02
C ASP A 273 -6.36 23.74 17.75
N ALA A 274 -6.56 23.34 16.49
CA ALA A 274 -6.85 21.95 16.14
C ALA A 274 -5.78 20.95 16.62
N PRO A 275 -4.46 21.19 16.46
CA PRO A 275 -3.43 20.29 17.00
C PRO A 275 -3.59 20.04 18.50
N ARG A 276 -3.89 21.08 19.28
CA ARG A 276 -4.07 20.98 20.74
C ARG A 276 -5.35 20.23 21.10
N GLN A 277 -6.47 20.58 20.47
CA GLN A 277 -7.73 19.88 20.70
C GLN A 277 -7.64 18.38 20.40
N ILE A 278 -6.94 18.01 19.32
CA ILE A 278 -6.70 16.60 18.98
C ILE A 278 -5.86 15.93 20.06
N ALA A 279 -4.74 16.54 20.46
CA ALA A 279 -3.86 15.97 21.48
C ALA A 279 -4.57 15.75 22.81
N ASP A 280 -5.26 16.77 23.31
CA ASP A 280 -6.00 16.71 24.58
C ASP A 280 -7.09 15.63 24.51
N PHE A 281 -7.85 15.57 23.40
CA PHE A 281 -8.88 14.54 23.21
C PHE A 281 -8.34 13.12 23.33
N PHE A 282 -7.21 12.81 22.68
CA PHE A 282 -6.62 11.48 22.72
C PHE A 282 -5.95 11.17 24.06
N GLN A 283 -5.24 12.14 24.66
CA GLN A 283 -4.65 11.96 25.98
C GLN A 283 -5.72 11.72 27.05
N GLU A 284 -6.78 12.51 27.08
CA GLU A 284 -7.83 12.42 28.11
C GLU A 284 -8.69 11.16 27.98
N LYS A 285 -9.05 10.75 26.76
CA LYS A 285 -9.96 9.62 26.55
C LYS A 285 -9.26 8.27 26.46
N PHE A 286 -8.04 8.25 25.94
CA PHE A 286 -7.36 7.01 25.55
C PHE A 286 -5.93 6.91 26.10
N GLY A 287 -5.40 7.96 26.73
CA GLY A 287 -4.02 8.01 27.18
C GLY A 287 -3.00 8.25 26.06
N GLY A 288 -3.46 8.48 24.83
CA GLY A 288 -2.62 8.63 23.64
C GLY A 288 -3.29 8.09 22.37
N VAL A 289 -2.52 8.02 21.29
CA VAL A 289 -2.95 7.48 19.99
C VAL A 289 -1.90 6.51 19.46
N ASP A 290 -2.33 5.37 18.93
CA ASP A 290 -1.42 4.38 18.35
C ASP A 290 -1.28 4.54 16.83
N ILE A 291 -2.35 4.97 16.15
CA ILE A 291 -2.38 5.07 14.69
C ILE A 291 -2.91 6.45 14.29
N VAL A 292 -2.18 7.18 13.45
CA VAL A 292 -2.60 8.47 12.90
C VAL A 292 -2.61 8.39 11.38
N VAL A 293 -3.79 8.48 10.77
CA VAL A 293 -3.97 8.50 9.33
C VAL A 293 -4.34 9.91 8.87
N HIS A 294 -3.36 10.59 8.26
CA HIS A 294 -3.56 11.88 7.60
C HIS A 294 -4.15 11.69 6.20
N ASN A 295 -5.46 11.42 6.15
CA ASN A 295 -6.20 11.20 4.90
C ASN A 295 -6.90 12.47 4.37
N ALA A 296 -7.27 13.41 5.24
CA ALA A 296 -7.92 14.66 4.83
C ALA A 296 -7.13 15.37 3.72
N GLY A 297 -7.84 15.85 2.70
CA GLY A 297 -7.23 16.59 1.61
C GLY A 297 -8.23 17.04 0.56
N VAL A 298 -7.87 18.11 -0.15
CA VAL A 298 -8.70 18.73 -1.19
C VAL A 298 -7.92 18.95 -2.49
N THR A 299 -8.65 19.10 -3.59
CA THR A 299 -8.12 19.55 -4.88
C THR A 299 -8.80 20.86 -5.29
N ARG A 300 -8.03 21.75 -5.92
CA ARG A 300 -8.50 23.01 -6.53
C ARG A 300 -7.73 23.22 -7.82
N ASP A 301 -8.15 22.48 -8.84
CA ASP A 301 -7.42 22.33 -10.08
C ASP A 301 -7.55 23.58 -10.96
N LYS A 302 -6.41 24.19 -11.29
CA LYS A 302 -6.30 25.32 -12.19
C LYS A 302 -4.87 25.38 -12.74
N THR A 303 -4.71 25.76 -14.00
CA THR A 303 -3.36 26.07 -14.52
C THR A 303 -2.75 27.19 -13.68
N LEU A 304 -1.46 27.12 -13.36
CA LEU A 304 -0.78 28.12 -12.51
C LEU A 304 -1.06 29.57 -12.94
N ALA A 305 -1.00 29.85 -14.25
CA ALA A 305 -1.27 31.19 -14.81
C ALA A 305 -2.69 31.73 -14.55
N ASN A 306 -3.65 30.86 -14.20
CA ASN A 306 -5.04 31.21 -13.96
C ASN A 306 -5.49 30.88 -12.53
N MET A 307 -4.58 30.46 -11.66
CA MET A 307 -4.88 30.01 -10.30
C MET A 307 -5.04 31.23 -9.38
N PRO A 308 -6.22 31.43 -8.75
CA PRO A 308 -6.35 32.44 -7.72
C PRO A 308 -5.56 32.08 -6.47
N ASP A 309 -5.03 33.08 -5.75
CA ASP A 309 -4.23 32.89 -4.54
C ASP A 309 -4.94 32.01 -3.48
N HIS A 310 -6.23 32.25 -3.25
CA HIS A 310 -7.01 31.47 -2.28
C HIS A 310 -7.13 29.97 -2.62
N TYR A 311 -6.98 29.56 -3.89
CA TYR A 311 -6.90 28.13 -4.26
C TYR A 311 -5.53 27.53 -3.95
N TRP A 312 -4.46 28.33 -4.09
CA TRP A 312 -3.13 27.92 -3.68
C TRP A 312 -3.08 27.73 -2.16
N ASP A 313 -3.47 28.76 -1.41
CA ASP A 313 -3.40 28.80 0.05
C ASP A 313 -4.24 27.70 0.71
N MET A 314 -5.47 27.49 0.24
CA MET A 314 -6.36 26.44 0.75
C MET A 314 -5.74 25.05 0.61
N VAL A 315 -5.17 24.75 -0.56
CA VAL A 315 -4.56 23.43 -0.81
C VAL A 315 -3.30 23.26 0.05
N MET A 316 -2.46 24.28 0.19
CA MET A 316 -1.29 24.23 1.07
C MET A 316 -1.66 24.04 2.55
N SER A 317 -2.67 24.80 3.01
CA SER A 317 -3.13 24.78 4.40
C SER A 317 -3.65 23.40 4.79
N ILE A 318 -4.57 22.83 4.00
CA ILE A 318 -5.22 21.56 4.30
C ILE A 318 -4.27 20.38 4.05
N ASN A 319 -3.64 20.30 2.88
CA ASN A 319 -2.96 19.07 2.45
C ASN A 319 -1.52 18.94 2.97
N LEU A 320 -0.96 19.96 3.61
CA LEU A 320 0.43 19.94 4.07
C LEU A 320 0.61 20.61 5.43
N GLN A 321 0.25 21.89 5.57
CA GLN A 321 0.54 22.65 6.81
C GLN A 321 -0.19 22.08 8.02
N ALA A 322 -1.48 21.77 7.90
CA ALA A 322 -2.28 21.17 8.97
C ALA A 322 -1.71 19.82 9.43
N ILE A 323 -1.29 18.98 8.48
CA ILE A 323 -0.68 17.67 8.77
C ILE A 323 0.60 17.84 9.58
N ILE A 324 1.51 18.70 9.14
CA ILE A 324 2.78 18.96 9.83
C ILE A 324 2.53 19.49 11.25
N LYS A 325 1.65 20.49 11.41
CA LYS A 325 1.34 21.08 12.72
C LYS A 325 0.76 20.04 13.71
N VAL A 326 -0.14 19.18 13.23
CA VAL A 326 -0.75 18.13 14.06
C VAL A 326 0.30 17.09 14.44
N ASP A 327 1.04 16.53 13.48
CA ASP A 327 2.05 15.50 13.77
C ASP A 327 3.16 16.01 14.69
N GLU A 328 3.69 17.22 14.45
CA GLU A 328 4.76 17.81 15.25
C GLU A 328 4.39 17.90 16.73
N LEU A 329 3.16 18.34 17.02
CA LEU A 329 2.68 18.48 18.39
C LEU A 329 2.37 17.11 19.01
N LEU A 330 1.68 16.21 18.30
CA LEU A 330 1.43 14.84 18.79
C LEU A 330 2.74 14.09 19.07
N SER A 331 3.76 14.32 18.25
CA SER A 331 5.08 13.74 18.40
C SER A 331 5.84 14.33 19.58
N THR A 332 5.95 15.66 19.64
CA THR A 332 6.79 16.38 20.63
C THR A 332 6.27 16.18 22.05
N GLU A 333 4.95 16.06 22.22
CA GLU A 333 4.31 15.80 23.51
C GLU A 333 4.10 14.31 23.80
N ASN A 334 4.66 13.42 22.96
CA ASN A 334 4.54 11.97 23.10
C ASN A 334 3.08 11.48 23.20
N VAL A 335 2.15 12.15 22.51
CA VAL A 335 0.75 11.71 22.37
C VAL A 335 0.68 10.45 21.51
N ILE A 336 1.53 10.35 20.48
CA ILE A 336 1.71 9.12 19.72
C ILE A 336 2.41 8.11 20.63
N ASN A 337 1.77 6.97 20.89
CA ASN A 337 2.28 5.93 21.77
C ASN A 337 3.54 5.25 21.21
N GLU A 338 4.26 4.51 22.06
CA GLU A 338 5.30 3.60 21.59
C GLU A 338 4.73 2.59 20.59
N HIS A 339 5.55 2.22 19.61
CA HIS A 339 5.13 1.43 18.45
C HIS A 339 3.97 2.07 17.65
N GLY A 340 3.84 3.40 17.70
CA GLY A 340 2.86 4.13 16.93
C GLY A 340 3.07 4.05 15.42
N ARG A 341 2.03 4.40 14.66
CA ARG A 341 1.98 4.32 13.19
C ARG A 341 1.40 5.61 12.63
N VAL A 342 2.17 6.31 11.82
CA VAL A 342 1.69 7.50 11.09
C VAL A 342 1.63 7.19 9.61
N ILE A 343 0.46 7.37 8.99
CA ILE A 343 0.25 7.11 7.58
C ILE A 343 -0.29 8.36 6.89
N CYS A 344 0.45 8.87 5.92
CA CYS A 344 0.07 10.02 5.13
C CYS A 344 -0.51 9.61 3.76
N LEU A 345 -1.52 10.34 3.28
CA LEU A 345 -2.04 10.16 1.93
C LEU A 345 -1.32 11.09 0.95
N CYS A 346 -0.39 10.53 0.18
CA CYS A 346 0.25 11.17 -0.97
C CYS A 346 -0.63 11.02 -2.23
N SER A 347 -0.03 11.03 -3.42
CA SER A 347 -0.73 10.78 -4.69
C SER A 347 0.28 10.52 -5.80
N ILE A 348 -0.12 9.79 -6.85
CA ILE A 348 0.63 9.78 -8.12
C ILE A 348 0.85 11.22 -8.66
N GLY A 349 -0.08 12.14 -8.42
CA GLY A 349 0.07 13.55 -8.80
C GLY A 349 1.21 14.27 -8.07
N GLY A 350 1.62 13.80 -6.88
CA GLY A 350 2.81 14.28 -6.18
C GLY A 350 4.12 13.69 -6.72
N ILE A 351 4.06 12.50 -7.32
CA ILE A 351 5.24 11.80 -7.87
C ILE A 351 5.54 12.26 -9.29
N ALA A 352 4.52 12.25 -10.16
CA ALA A 352 4.69 12.51 -11.59
C ALA A 352 4.30 13.94 -12.00
N GLY A 353 3.63 14.68 -11.12
CA GLY A 353 2.95 15.93 -11.48
C GLY A 353 1.68 15.67 -12.30
N ASN A 354 0.84 16.70 -12.42
CA ASN A 354 -0.33 16.66 -13.28
C ASN A 354 -0.74 18.07 -13.74
N ARG A 355 -1.29 18.19 -14.96
CA ARG A 355 -1.67 19.50 -15.53
C ARG A 355 -2.79 20.11 -14.68
N GLY A 356 -2.59 21.35 -14.25
CA GLY A 356 -3.56 22.08 -13.43
C GLY A 356 -3.49 21.78 -11.94
N GLN A 357 -2.51 20.98 -11.50
CA GLN A 357 -2.33 20.56 -10.11
C GLN A 357 -0.98 21.01 -9.55
N THR A 358 -0.50 22.21 -9.90
CA THR A 358 0.77 22.72 -9.37
C THR A 358 0.73 22.91 -7.85
N ASN A 359 -0.42 23.34 -7.30
CA ASN A 359 -0.67 23.38 -5.86
C ASN A 359 -0.74 21.96 -5.27
N TYR A 360 -1.63 21.11 -5.77
CA TYR A 360 -1.85 19.77 -5.23
C TYR A 360 -0.60 18.89 -5.32
N GLY A 361 0.06 18.87 -6.48
CA GLY A 361 1.32 18.16 -6.71
C GLY A 361 2.42 18.62 -5.74
N ALA A 362 2.56 19.92 -5.50
CA ALA A 362 3.50 20.44 -4.52
C ALA A 362 3.20 19.93 -3.09
N THR A 363 1.93 19.89 -2.66
CA THR A 363 1.59 19.36 -1.32
C THR A 363 1.88 17.87 -1.19
N LYS A 364 1.51 17.07 -2.20
CA LYS A 364 1.69 15.62 -2.15
C LYS A 364 3.15 15.20 -2.32
N ALA A 365 3.96 15.98 -3.04
CA ALA A 365 5.42 15.82 -3.05
C ALA A 365 6.04 16.25 -1.70
N GLY A 366 5.57 17.36 -1.11
CA GLY A 366 6.00 17.80 0.22
C GLY A 366 5.76 16.76 1.30
N LEU A 367 4.63 16.04 1.25
CA LEU A 367 4.34 14.92 2.15
C LEU A 367 5.29 13.73 1.97
N ILE A 368 5.81 13.48 0.76
CA ILE A 368 6.83 12.45 0.54
C ILE A 368 8.10 12.81 1.33
N GLY A 369 8.60 14.04 1.18
CA GLY A 369 9.77 14.50 1.94
C GLY A 369 9.53 14.54 3.46
N PHE A 370 8.32 14.89 3.89
CA PHE A 370 7.92 14.81 5.30
C PHE A 370 8.03 13.37 5.82
N VAL A 371 7.46 12.39 5.10
CA VAL A 371 7.47 10.98 5.49
C VAL A 371 8.89 10.42 5.52
N GLU A 372 9.70 10.69 4.49
CA GLU A 372 11.10 10.25 4.42
C GLU A 372 11.88 10.77 5.64
N ARG A 373 11.75 12.06 5.97
CA ARG A 373 12.47 12.66 7.10
C ARG A 373 11.94 12.21 8.46
N ARG A 374 10.62 12.17 8.63
CA ARG A 374 9.95 11.83 9.89
C ARG A 374 10.07 10.35 10.21
N GLY A 375 10.16 9.49 9.19
CA GLY A 375 10.36 8.05 9.34
C GLY A 375 11.71 7.64 9.93
N GLU A 376 12.67 8.57 10.01
CA GLU A 376 13.92 8.42 10.74
C GLU A 376 13.82 8.79 12.23
N THR A 377 12.84 9.62 12.58
CA THR A 377 12.62 10.12 13.94
C THR A 377 11.77 9.13 14.75
N ASP A 378 12.01 9.03 16.06
CA ASP A 378 11.30 8.14 17.00
C ASP A 378 11.36 6.64 16.70
N ARG A 379 12.32 6.19 15.89
CA ARG A 379 12.59 4.76 15.68
C ARG A 379 12.91 4.04 16.99
N ASP A 380 13.57 4.73 17.92
CA ASP A 380 13.86 4.20 19.26
C ASP A 380 12.60 3.95 20.09
N ARG A 381 11.48 4.59 19.75
CA ARG A 381 10.15 4.32 20.35
C ARG A 381 9.35 3.32 19.52
N GLY A 382 9.92 2.79 18.43
CA GLY A 382 9.24 1.88 17.50
C GLY A 382 8.18 2.55 16.62
N VAL A 383 8.13 3.89 16.60
CA VAL A 383 7.19 4.64 15.76
C VAL A 383 7.62 4.56 14.31
N THR A 384 6.69 4.28 13.41
CA THR A 384 6.93 4.33 11.96
C THR A 384 6.07 5.37 11.28
N VAL A 385 6.61 6.00 10.24
CA VAL A 385 5.91 6.99 9.44
C VAL A 385 6.02 6.60 7.97
N ASN A 386 4.90 6.40 7.31
CA ASN A 386 4.84 5.97 5.91
C ASN A 386 3.79 6.75 5.13
N ALA A 387 3.79 6.59 3.82
CA ALA A 387 2.78 7.16 2.95
C ALA A 387 2.17 6.11 2.03
N VAL A 388 0.90 6.31 1.69
CA VAL A 388 0.25 5.64 0.58
C VAL A 388 0.02 6.67 -0.52
N ALA A 389 0.35 6.33 -1.77
CA ALA A 389 0.15 7.17 -2.94
C ALA A 389 -0.87 6.51 -3.90
N PRO A 390 -2.17 6.80 -3.73
CA PRO A 390 -3.20 6.24 -4.61
C PRO A 390 -3.01 6.68 -6.07
N GLY A 391 -3.32 5.76 -6.98
CA GLY A 391 -3.50 6.04 -8.40
C GLY A 391 -4.94 6.42 -8.72
N PHE A 392 -5.48 5.90 -9.82
CA PHE A 392 -6.88 6.09 -10.17
C PHE A 392 -7.78 5.20 -9.31
N ILE A 393 -8.53 5.81 -8.39
CA ILE A 393 -9.46 5.13 -7.48
C ILE A 393 -10.90 5.58 -7.79
N GLU A 394 -11.81 4.63 -7.89
CA GLU A 394 -13.24 4.85 -8.10
C GLU A 394 -13.88 5.47 -6.85
N THR A 395 -14.11 6.78 -6.88
CA THR A 395 -14.69 7.58 -5.78
C THR A 395 -15.78 8.49 -6.33
N ARG A 396 -16.47 9.23 -5.45
CA ARG A 396 -17.36 10.32 -5.89
C ARG A 396 -16.58 11.39 -6.68
N MET A 397 -15.37 11.74 -6.24
CA MET A 397 -14.51 12.73 -6.90
C MET A 397 -14.12 12.31 -8.33
N THR A 398 -13.70 11.06 -8.54
CA THR A 398 -13.35 10.59 -9.89
C THR A 398 -14.57 10.37 -10.79
N ALA A 399 -15.76 10.18 -10.21
CA ALA A 399 -17.00 10.11 -10.97
C ALA A 399 -17.37 11.43 -11.66
N GLU A 400 -16.93 12.58 -11.13
CA GLU A 400 -17.17 13.91 -11.70
C GLU A 400 -16.23 14.25 -12.87
N MET A 401 -15.18 13.46 -13.10
CA MET A 401 -14.23 13.68 -14.18
C MET A 401 -14.86 13.48 -15.57
N PRO A 402 -14.41 14.23 -16.61
CA PRO A 402 -14.83 14.00 -17.99
C PRO A 402 -14.57 12.57 -18.43
N PHE A 403 -15.53 11.98 -19.16
CA PHE A 403 -15.54 10.56 -19.51
C PHE A 403 -14.21 10.06 -20.11
N GLY A 404 -13.64 10.77 -21.08
CA GLY A 404 -12.39 10.34 -21.74
C GLY A 404 -11.18 10.32 -20.81
N VAL A 405 -11.05 11.32 -19.93
CA VAL A 405 -9.96 11.37 -18.92
C VAL A 405 -10.16 10.27 -17.88
N ARG A 406 -11.41 10.07 -17.46
CA ARG A 406 -11.77 9.03 -16.49
C ARG A 406 -11.47 7.62 -17.01
N GLU A 407 -11.87 7.32 -18.25
CA GLU A 407 -11.63 6.02 -18.86
C GLU A 407 -10.13 5.82 -19.17
N GLY A 408 -9.42 6.86 -19.61
CA GLY A 408 -7.97 6.82 -19.76
C GLY A 408 -7.28 6.49 -18.43
N GLY A 409 -7.56 7.24 -17.37
CA GLY A 409 -7.00 6.99 -16.03
C GLY A 409 -7.32 5.59 -15.49
N ARG A 410 -8.55 5.09 -15.73
CA ARG A 410 -8.99 3.75 -15.38
C ARG A 410 -8.21 2.64 -16.09
N ARG A 411 -7.81 2.85 -17.35
CA ARG A 411 -7.17 1.80 -18.19
C ARG A 411 -5.66 1.87 -18.22
N LEU A 412 -5.04 3.00 -17.88
CA LEU A 412 -3.59 3.21 -17.96
C LEU A 412 -2.84 2.61 -16.74
N SER A 413 -3.02 1.32 -16.55
CA SER A 413 -2.38 0.48 -15.52
C SER A 413 -2.29 -0.97 -16.00
N SER A 414 -1.38 -1.76 -15.41
CA SER A 414 -1.21 -3.18 -15.79
C SER A 414 -2.47 -4.00 -15.51
N LEU A 415 -3.24 -3.63 -14.48
CA LEU A 415 -4.52 -4.27 -14.15
C LEU A 415 -5.70 -3.78 -15.01
N SER A 416 -5.49 -2.75 -15.84
CA SER A 416 -6.44 -2.21 -16.80
C SER A 416 -7.81 -1.85 -16.21
N GLN A 417 -7.86 -1.46 -14.93
CA GLN A 417 -9.06 -1.01 -14.24
C GLN A 417 -8.70 -0.05 -13.09
N GLY A 418 -9.70 0.68 -12.59
CA GLY A 418 -9.57 1.56 -11.45
C GLY A 418 -9.60 0.77 -10.13
N GLY A 419 -8.86 1.27 -9.15
CA GLY A 419 -8.91 0.74 -7.79
C GLY A 419 -10.15 1.20 -7.05
N THR A 420 -10.31 0.73 -5.84
CA THR A 420 -11.41 1.07 -4.93
C THR A 420 -10.86 1.71 -3.66
N PRO A 421 -11.68 2.46 -2.89
CA PRO A 421 -11.25 3.01 -1.60
C PRO A 421 -10.69 1.94 -0.66
N ARG A 422 -11.24 0.73 -0.74
CA ARG A 422 -10.78 -0.44 0.01
C ARG A 422 -9.35 -0.80 -0.31
N ASP A 423 -8.95 -0.81 -1.57
CA ASP A 423 -7.57 -1.15 -1.95
C ASP A 423 -6.54 -0.23 -1.27
N VAL A 424 -6.90 1.05 -1.06
CA VAL A 424 -6.08 2.01 -0.32
C VAL A 424 -6.12 1.74 1.18
N ALA A 425 -7.32 1.45 1.72
CA ALA A 425 -7.51 1.11 3.13
C ALA A 425 -6.73 -0.15 3.55
N GLU A 426 -6.62 -1.16 2.69
CA GLU A 426 -5.82 -2.37 2.94
C GLU A 426 -4.34 -2.03 3.13
N ALA A 427 -3.78 -1.21 2.23
CA ALA A 427 -2.38 -0.78 2.33
C ALA A 427 -2.11 0.05 3.60
N ILE A 428 -3.03 0.95 3.96
CA ILE A 428 -2.94 1.73 5.20
C ILE A 428 -3.00 0.81 6.42
N THR A 429 -3.92 -0.16 6.41
CA THR A 429 -4.10 -1.12 7.52
C THR A 429 -2.88 -1.99 7.70
N PHE A 430 -2.31 -2.53 6.61
CA PHE A 430 -1.03 -3.23 6.62
C PHE A 430 0.09 -2.40 7.27
N LEU A 431 0.29 -1.16 6.80
CA LEU A 431 1.32 -0.26 7.35
C LEU A 431 1.05 0.13 8.82
N SER A 432 -0.19 -0.02 9.28
CA SER A 432 -0.60 0.23 10.67
C SER A 432 -0.39 -0.98 11.59
N THR A 433 0.00 -2.14 11.06
CA THR A 433 0.19 -3.33 11.89
C THR A 433 1.49 -3.29 12.71
N PRO A 434 1.55 -3.99 13.86
CA PRO A 434 2.79 -4.23 14.59
C PRO A 434 3.90 -4.80 13.70
N GLY A 435 3.56 -5.75 12.81
CA GLY A 435 4.51 -6.43 11.93
C GLY A 435 5.10 -5.57 10.81
N ALA A 436 4.51 -4.41 10.53
CA ALA A 436 5.08 -3.41 9.63
C ALA A 436 6.14 -2.51 10.31
N GLY A 437 6.55 -2.80 11.56
CA GLY A 437 7.51 -1.98 12.32
C GLY A 437 8.89 -1.82 11.68
N GLY A 438 9.28 -2.72 10.76
CA GLY A 438 10.52 -2.59 9.96
C GLY A 438 10.38 -1.68 8.74
N ILE A 439 9.18 -1.15 8.46
CA ILE A 439 8.88 -0.30 7.30
C ILE A 439 8.60 1.11 7.81
N SER A 440 9.52 2.03 7.54
CA SER A 440 9.37 3.45 7.87
C SER A 440 10.04 4.31 6.80
N GLY A 441 9.53 5.51 6.56
CA GLY A 441 9.96 6.40 5.49
C GLY A 441 9.59 5.93 4.08
N ASN A 442 8.66 4.96 3.95
CA ASN A 442 8.28 4.40 2.65
C ASN A 442 7.07 5.12 2.05
N VAL A 443 7.03 5.17 0.71
CA VAL A 443 5.86 5.63 -0.07
C VAL A 443 5.36 4.48 -0.94
N LEU A 444 4.24 3.88 -0.55
CA LEU A 444 3.65 2.76 -1.25
C LEU A 444 2.58 3.23 -2.24
N ARG A 445 2.76 2.99 -3.54
CA ARG A 445 1.70 3.30 -4.52
C ARG A 445 0.64 2.21 -4.55
N VAL A 446 -0.62 2.60 -4.43
CA VAL A 446 -1.79 1.74 -4.62
C VAL A 446 -2.43 2.13 -5.95
N CYS A 447 -1.96 1.53 -7.04
CA CYS A 447 -2.20 2.04 -8.38
C CYS A 447 -2.36 1.00 -9.50
N GLY A 448 -2.36 -0.29 -9.18
CA GLY A 448 -2.42 -1.37 -10.18
C GLY A 448 -1.31 -1.28 -11.24
N GLN A 449 -0.15 -0.75 -10.82
CA GLN A 449 0.98 -0.41 -11.69
C GLN A 449 0.63 0.58 -12.80
N SER A 450 0.09 1.74 -12.42
CA SER A 450 -0.16 2.84 -13.36
C SER A 450 1.11 3.22 -14.14
N LEU A 451 0.95 3.49 -15.44
CA LEU A 451 2.03 3.90 -16.35
C LEU A 451 2.63 5.27 -16.01
N ILE A 452 1.94 6.06 -15.18
CA ILE A 452 2.39 7.37 -14.72
C ILE A 452 3.35 7.19 -13.53
N GLY A 453 4.49 7.86 -13.54
CA GLY A 453 5.51 7.77 -12.48
C GLY A 453 6.75 8.63 -12.76
N ALA A 454 7.72 8.54 -11.85
CA ALA A 454 9.05 9.16 -11.94
C ALA A 454 10.12 8.14 -11.52
#